data_AF-A0AAV9TET3-F1
#
_entry.id   AF-A0AAV9TET3-F1
#
_cell.length_a   1.000
_cell.length_b   1.000
_cell.length_c   1.000
_cell.angle_alpha   90.00
_cell.angle_beta   90.00
_cell.angle_gamma   90.00
#
_symmetry.space_group_name_H-M   'P 1'
#
loop_
_entity.id
_entity.type
_entity.pdbx_description
1 polymer ?
#
loop_
_entity_poly.entity_id
_entity_poly.type
_entity_poly.pdbx_seq_one_letter_code
_entity_poly.pdbx_strand_id
1 'polypeptide(L)'
;MDKNLNDLLKWSIENGSASQNGEAAPAAAPASKLNPEAIAALFGSGPSDAELMKLSMEAITSADPEITLENKLIAFDNFEQLIENLDNANNIAKLSLWTPLLGCLDHEEDEIRRMAAWCVGTAVQNNQPSQERLLAVGGIPPLLTLAIKDGEKEAVRRKAIYALSSAVRNYQPAMNVLTDELEKKGIRSGKVDAENMDNVDEVMNELKAKITTA
;
A
#
# COMPACT_ATOMS: atom_id res chain seq x y z
N MET A 1 4.14 -12.90 -38.82
CA MET A 1 5.16 -13.12 -37.78
C MET A 1 5.67 -11.76 -37.38
N ASP A 2 5.61 -11.46 -36.09
CA ASP A 2 5.98 -10.15 -35.57
C ASP A 2 7.50 -9.99 -35.65
N LYS A 3 7.97 -9.01 -36.42
CA LYS A 3 9.39 -8.81 -36.70
C LYS A 3 10.19 -8.54 -35.41
N ASN A 4 9.55 -7.83 -34.48
CA ASN A 4 10.12 -7.49 -33.18
C ASN A 4 10.35 -8.72 -32.29
N LEU A 5 9.45 -9.71 -32.36
CA LEU A 5 9.58 -10.96 -31.58
C LEU A 5 10.73 -11.84 -32.10
N ASN A 6 10.96 -11.84 -33.42
CA ASN A 6 12.08 -12.55 -34.03
C ASN A 6 13.43 -11.93 -33.65
N ASP A 7 13.51 -10.60 -33.61
CA ASP A 7 14.73 -9.89 -33.20
C ASP A 7 15.03 -10.12 -31.70
N LEU A 8 14.00 -10.15 -30.84
CA LEU A 8 14.12 -10.55 -29.43
C LEU A 8 14.58 -11.99 -29.23
N LEU A 9 13.99 -12.93 -29.98
CA LEU A 9 14.36 -14.34 -29.91
C LEU A 9 15.82 -14.52 -30.32
N LYS A 10 16.24 -13.87 -31.40
CA LYS A 10 17.62 -13.89 -31.89
C LYS A 10 18.59 -13.32 -30.86
N TRP A 11 18.24 -12.18 -30.25
CA TRP A 11 19.01 -11.59 -29.16
C TRP A 11 19.14 -12.51 -27.95
N SER A 12 18.04 -13.14 -27.53
CA SER A 12 18.03 -14.07 -26.39
C SER A 12 18.91 -15.29 -26.63
N ILE A 13 18.91 -15.84 -27.85
CA ILE A 13 19.79 -16.95 -28.24
C ILE A 13 21.27 -16.51 -28.24
N GLU A 14 21.56 -15.32 -28.75
CA GLU A 14 22.92 -14.76 -28.81
C GLU A 14 23.52 -14.48 -27.43
N ASN A 15 22.70 -14.15 -26.43
CA ASN A 15 23.14 -13.82 -25.07
C ASN A 15 22.86 -14.93 -24.04
N GLY A 16 22.09 -15.96 -24.41
CA GLY A 16 21.64 -17.05 -23.54
C GLY A 16 22.64 -18.20 -23.37
N SER A 17 23.84 -18.11 -23.95
CA SER A 17 24.86 -19.16 -23.90
C SER A 17 26.16 -18.70 -23.22
N ALA A 18 26.05 -18.29 -21.95
CA ALA A 18 27.21 -17.90 -21.12
C ALA A 18 27.33 -18.70 -19.80
N SER A 19 26.95 -19.99 -19.76
CA SER A 19 27.13 -20.79 -18.53
C SER A 19 27.45 -22.28 -18.73
N GLN A 20 28.00 -22.69 -19.87
CA GLN A 20 28.63 -24.01 -19.96
C GLN A 20 30.05 -23.87 -20.50
N ASN A 21 31.01 -24.21 -19.64
CA ASN A 21 32.46 -24.27 -19.83
C ASN A 21 33.20 -22.97 -19.47
N GLY A 22 33.85 -23.01 -18.30
CA GLY A 22 34.65 -21.92 -17.73
C GLY A 22 35.93 -21.63 -18.49
N GLU A 23 35.80 -21.04 -19.67
CA GLU A 23 36.89 -20.40 -20.41
C GLU A 23 36.60 -18.90 -20.58
N ALA A 24 37.67 -18.11 -20.68
CA ALA A 24 37.73 -16.67 -20.53
C ALA A 24 36.59 -15.88 -21.21
N ALA A 25 36.12 -14.83 -20.52
CA ALA A 25 35.09 -13.91 -20.99
C ALA A 25 35.34 -13.48 -22.44
N PRO A 26 34.37 -13.69 -23.36
CA PRO A 26 34.49 -13.14 -24.70
C PRO A 26 34.45 -11.61 -24.63
N ALA A 27 35.22 -10.97 -25.52
CA ALA A 27 35.22 -9.53 -25.71
C ALA A 27 33.78 -9.00 -25.79
N ALA A 28 33.52 -7.88 -25.13
CA ALA A 28 32.21 -7.23 -25.04
C ALA A 28 31.46 -7.31 -26.39
N ALA A 29 30.36 -8.05 -26.40
CA ALA A 29 29.48 -8.15 -27.56
C ALA A 29 29.09 -6.73 -28.01
N PRO A 30 29.05 -6.45 -29.33
CA PRO A 30 28.57 -5.16 -29.80
C PRO A 30 27.17 -4.95 -29.24
N ALA A 31 26.94 -3.80 -28.59
CA ALA A 31 25.66 -3.46 -27.98
C ALA A 31 24.54 -3.68 -29.01
N SER A 32 23.84 -4.80 -28.87
CA SER A 32 22.71 -5.15 -29.69
C SER A 32 21.62 -4.15 -29.35
N LYS A 33 21.33 -3.28 -30.33
CA LYS A 33 20.34 -2.22 -30.21
C LYS A 33 18.95 -2.86 -30.23
N LEU A 34 18.53 -3.45 -29.10
CA LEU A 34 17.13 -3.74 -28.87
C LEU A 34 16.38 -2.41 -29.04
N ASN A 35 15.49 -2.33 -30.03
CA ASN A 35 14.70 -1.13 -30.22
C ASN A 35 13.69 -1.00 -29.04
N PRO A 36 13.23 0.22 -28.73
CA PRO A 36 12.30 0.43 -27.63
C PRO A 36 11.02 -0.42 -27.72
N GLU A 37 10.59 -0.75 -28.93
CA GLU A 37 9.42 -1.61 -29.20
C GLU A 37 9.64 -3.07 -28.83
N ALA A 38 10.83 -3.62 -29.06
CA ALA A 38 11.21 -4.96 -28.60
C ALA A 38 11.30 -5.01 -27.06
N ILE A 39 11.84 -3.97 -26.44
CA ILE A 39 11.88 -3.88 -24.98
C ILE A 39 10.44 -3.80 -24.42
N ALA A 40 9.58 -2.98 -25.01
CA ALA A 40 8.17 -2.90 -24.63
C ALA A 40 7.40 -4.21 -24.88
N ALA A 41 7.71 -4.95 -25.96
CA ALA A 41 7.12 -6.27 -26.20
C ALA A 41 7.56 -7.32 -25.17
N LEU A 42 8.74 -7.14 -24.55
CA LEU A 42 9.28 -8.03 -23.51
C LEU A 42 8.78 -7.68 -22.11
N PHE A 43 8.64 -6.39 -21.78
CA PHE A 43 8.28 -5.89 -20.44
C PHE A 43 6.82 -5.41 -20.31
N GLY A 44 6.04 -5.46 -21.39
CA GLY A 44 4.71 -4.87 -21.46
C GLY A 44 4.77 -3.43 -21.98
N SER A 45 3.79 -3.07 -22.81
CA SER A 45 3.67 -1.73 -23.42
C SER A 45 2.92 -0.71 -22.55
N GLY A 46 2.57 -1.08 -21.32
CA GLY A 46 1.86 -0.25 -20.36
C GLY A 46 2.80 0.42 -19.35
N PRO A 47 2.30 1.40 -18.58
CA PRO A 47 3.02 1.93 -17.43
C PRO A 47 3.33 0.82 -16.43
N SER A 48 4.46 0.95 -15.73
CA SER A 48 4.79 0.08 -14.60
C SER A 48 3.82 0.28 -13.43
N ASP A 49 3.71 -0.73 -12.55
CA ASP A 49 2.92 -0.62 -11.31
C ASP A 49 3.33 0.61 -10.49
N ALA A 50 4.62 0.91 -10.41
CA ALA A 50 5.12 2.09 -9.71
C ALA A 50 4.64 3.41 -10.36
N GLU A 51 4.49 3.46 -11.68
CA GLU A 51 3.91 4.61 -12.38
C GLU A 51 2.41 4.69 -12.14
N LEU A 52 1.69 3.57 -12.23
CA LEU A 52 0.25 3.51 -11.94
C LEU A 52 -0.05 3.93 -10.50
N MET A 53 0.74 3.49 -9.52
CA MET A 53 0.61 3.90 -8.11
C MET A 53 0.75 5.42 -7.94
N LYS A 54 1.70 6.05 -8.63
CA LYS A 54 1.89 7.52 -8.60
C LYS A 54 0.72 8.24 -9.26
N LEU A 55 0.28 7.77 -10.43
CA LEU A 55 -0.85 8.35 -11.16
C LEU A 55 -2.15 8.27 -10.35
N SER A 56 -2.41 7.14 -9.70
CA SER A 56 -3.54 7.02 -8.80
C SER A 56 -3.46 8.03 -7.65
N MET A 57 -2.29 8.16 -7.00
CA MET A 57 -2.15 9.11 -5.88
C MET A 57 -2.26 10.57 -6.34
N GLU A 58 -1.79 10.91 -7.54
CA GLU A 58 -1.95 12.23 -8.15
C GLU A 58 -3.43 12.54 -8.38
N ALA A 59 -4.20 11.59 -8.94
CA ALA A 59 -5.64 11.76 -9.14
C ALA A 59 -6.38 11.90 -7.81
N ILE A 60 -6.07 11.04 -6.82
CA ILE A 60 -6.65 11.07 -5.47
C ILE A 60 -6.45 12.45 -4.81
N THR A 61 -5.24 13.00 -4.89
CA THR A 61 -4.85 14.23 -4.20
C THR A 61 -5.04 15.50 -5.03
N SER A 62 -5.56 15.37 -6.26
CA SER A 62 -5.76 16.50 -7.16
C SER A 62 -6.72 17.54 -6.58
N ALA A 63 -6.35 18.81 -6.72
CA ALA A 63 -7.19 19.97 -6.42
C ALA A 63 -7.97 20.46 -7.66
N ASP A 64 -7.83 19.79 -8.80
CA ASP A 64 -8.56 20.11 -10.02
C ASP A 64 -10.04 19.75 -9.88
N PRO A 65 -10.99 20.71 -10.01
CA PRO A 65 -12.42 20.45 -9.89
C PRO A 65 -12.97 19.52 -10.97
N GLU A 66 -12.27 19.34 -12.11
CA GLU A 66 -12.68 18.39 -13.15
C GLU A 66 -12.42 16.92 -12.74
N ILE A 67 -11.54 16.71 -11.75
CA ILE A 67 -11.33 15.39 -11.14
C ILE A 67 -12.37 15.17 -10.05
N THR A 68 -13.53 14.69 -10.48
CA THR A 68 -14.69 14.41 -9.62
C THR A 68 -14.38 13.42 -8.49
N LEU A 69 -15.22 13.41 -7.46
CA LEU A 69 -15.15 12.41 -6.38
C LEU A 69 -15.17 10.98 -6.94
N GLU A 70 -16.02 10.69 -7.92
CA GLU A 70 -16.10 9.38 -8.58
C GLU A 70 -14.75 8.97 -9.20
N ASN A 71 -14.09 9.88 -9.92
CA ASN A 71 -12.77 9.63 -10.50
C ASN A 71 -11.72 9.35 -9.41
N LYS A 72 -11.78 10.07 -8.29
CA LYS A 72 -10.88 9.83 -7.14
C LYS A 72 -11.12 8.46 -6.51
N LEU A 73 -12.37 8.02 -6.41
CA LEU A 73 -12.69 6.69 -5.87
C LEU A 73 -12.21 5.57 -6.80
N ILE A 74 -12.35 5.74 -8.13
CA ILE A 74 -11.74 4.82 -9.11
C ILE A 74 -10.22 4.77 -8.96
N ALA A 75 -9.56 5.92 -8.77
CA ALA A 75 -8.12 5.98 -8.55
C ALA A 75 -7.71 5.28 -7.25
N PHE A 76 -8.51 5.39 -6.18
CA PHE A 76 -8.33 4.61 -4.96
C PHE A 76 -8.47 3.11 -5.20
N ASP A 77 -9.50 2.66 -5.90
CA ASP A 77 -9.70 1.23 -6.21
C ASP A 77 -8.51 0.67 -7.01
N ASN A 78 -8.01 1.44 -7.99
CA ASN A 78 -6.82 1.06 -8.75
C ASN A 78 -5.56 1.00 -7.86
N PHE A 79 -5.39 1.97 -6.95
CA PHE A 79 -4.26 1.99 -6.02
C PHE A 79 -4.34 0.80 -5.06
N GLU A 80 -5.52 0.50 -4.53
CA GLU A 80 -5.77 -0.58 -3.58
C GLU A 80 -5.45 -1.96 -4.20
N GLN A 81 -5.89 -2.21 -5.44
CA GLN A 81 -5.57 -3.44 -6.18
C GLN A 81 -4.05 -3.61 -6.39
N LEU A 82 -3.34 -2.54 -6.71
CA LEU A 82 -1.89 -2.61 -6.93
C LEU A 82 -1.14 -2.98 -5.64
N ILE A 83 -1.58 -2.47 -4.49
CA ILE A 83 -0.94 -2.68 -3.19
C ILE A 83 -1.40 -3.96 -2.48
N GLU A 84 -2.32 -4.74 -3.06
CA GLU A 84 -2.52 -6.15 -2.65
C GLU A 84 -1.25 -6.97 -2.90
N ASN A 85 -0.41 -6.56 -3.86
CA ASN A 85 0.94 -7.09 -4.04
C ASN A 85 1.90 -6.50 -3.00
N LEU A 86 2.56 -7.36 -2.23
CA LEU A 86 3.46 -6.96 -1.14
C LEU A 86 4.68 -6.14 -1.60
N ASP A 87 5.22 -6.40 -2.80
CA ASP A 87 6.32 -5.61 -3.35
C ASP A 87 5.88 -4.17 -3.67
N ASN A 88 4.68 -4.01 -4.24
CA ASN A 88 4.08 -2.70 -4.48
C ASN A 88 3.73 -1.98 -3.17
N ALA A 89 3.14 -2.67 -2.20
CA ALA A 89 2.89 -2.12 -0.87
C ALA A 89 4.19 -1.59 -0.21
N ASN A 90 5.27 -2.36 -0.29
CA ASN A 90 6.58 -1.95 0.21
C ASN A 90 7.17 -0.77 -0.59
N ASN A 91 6.79 -0.63 -1.86
CA ASN A 91 7.22 0.46 -2.72
C ASN A 91 6.54 1.81 -2.39
N ILE A 92 5.42 1.83 -1.67
CA ILE A 92 4.75 3.07 -1.19
C ILE A 92 5.77 3.98 -0.47
N ALA A 93 6.69 3.39 0.30
CA ALA A 93 7.75 4.13 1.00
C ALA A 93 8.73 4.80 0.04
N LYS A 94 9.22 4.05 -0.96
CA LYS A 94 10.21 4.53 -1.94
C LYS A 94 9.61 5.58 -2.87
N LEU A 95 8.32 5.46 -3.17
CA LEU A 95 7.56 6.40 -3.98
C LEU A 95 7.04 7.62 -3.19
N SER A 96 7.32 7.69 -1.88
CA SER A 96 6.85 8.77 -0.98
C SER A 96 5.32 8.93 -0.92
N LEU A 97 4.58 7.83 -1.10
CA LEU A 97 3.11 7.84 -1.19
C LEU A 97 2.40 7.70 0.17
N TRP A 98 3.13 7.41 1.25
CA TRP A 98 2.55 7.33 2.61
C TRP A 98 1.98 8.66 3.08
N THR A 99 2.72 9.76 2.91
CA THR A 99 2.28 11.09 3.35
C THR A 99 0.97 11.53 2.68
N PRO A 100 0.84 11.50 1.33
CA PRO A 100 -0.42 11.86 0.70
C PRO A 100 -1.57 10.89 1.08
N LEU A 101 -1.30 9.58 1.16
CA LEU A 101 -2.31 8.60 1.57
C LEU A 101 -2.85 8.86 2.98
N LEU A 102 -1.96 9.14 3.95
CA LEU A 102 -2.36 9.45 5.32
C LEU A 102 -3.03 10.82 5.43
N GLY A 103 -2.67 11.78 4.57
CA GLY A 103 -3.36 13.07 4.47
C GLY A 103 -4.85 12.92 4.12
N CYS A 104 -5.21 11.90 3.34
CA CYS A 104 -6.60 11.61 2.98
C CYS A 104 -7.46 11.14 4.18
N LEU A 105 -6.87 10.74 5.30
CA LEU A 105 -7.63 10.34 6.50
C LEU A 105 -8.37 11.49 7.18
N ASP A 106 -8.02 12.75 6.87
CA ASP A 106 -8.68 13.96 7.37
C ASP A 106 -9.41 14.74 6.28
N HIS A 107 -9.67 14.10 5.12
CA HIS A 107 -10.40 14.73 4.02
C HIS A 107 -11.85 15.06 4.42
N GLU A 108 -12.48 16.08 3.81
CA GLU A 108 -13.87 16.47 4.10
C GLU A 108 -14.90 15.39 3.69
N GLU A 109 -14.70 14.80 2.51
CA GLU A 109 -15.49 13.68 2.00
C GLU A 109 -15.24 12.37 2.76
N ASP A 110 -16.29 11.75 3.30
CA ASP A 110 -16.19 10.52 4.08
C ASP A 110 -15.73 9.32 3.24
N GLU A 111 -16.14 9.25 1.98
CA GLU A 111 -15.71 8.18 1.07
C GLU A 111 -14.20 8.20 0.80
N ILE A 112 -13.57 9.38 0.77
CA ILE A 112 -12.10 9.50 0.66
C ILE A 112 -11.43 8.99 1.93
N ARG A 113 -11.92 9.38 3.12
CA ARG A 113 -11.40 8.85 4.40
C ARG A 113 -11.53 7.33 4.47
N ARG A 114 -12.67 6.79 4.02
CA ARG A 114 -12.96 5.35 3.97
C ARG A 114 -11.96 4.61 3.09
N MET A 115 -11.72 5.09 1.87
CA MET A 115 -10.80 4.45 0.92
C MET A 115 -9.34 4.58 1.35
N ALA A 116 -8.94 5.72 1.92
CA ALA A 116 -7.61 5.90 2.48
C ALA A 116 -7.33 4.89 3.60
N ALA A 117 -8.25 4.76 4.56
CA ALA A 117 -8.13 3.76 5.63
C ALA A 117 -8.08 2.33 5.08
N TRP A 118 -8.89 2.01 4.05
CA TRP A 118 -8.81 0.71 3.39
C TRP A 118 -7.43 0.46 2.79
N CYS A 119 -6.92 1.36 1.95
CA CYS A 119 -5.60 1.21 1.32
C CYS A 119 -4.48 1.05 2.34
N VAL A 120 -4.51 1.82 3.44
CA VAL A 120 -3.55 1.66 4.55
C VAL A 120 -3.64 0.25 5.14
N GLY A 121 -4.85 -0.24 5.40
CA GLY A 121 -5.06 -1.58 5.94
C GLY A 121 -4.61 -2.70 5.00
N THR A 122 -4.81 -2.54 3.69
CA THR A 122 -4.35 -3.50 2.67
C THR A 122 -2.82 -3.52 2.61
N ALA A 123 -2.17 -2.35 2.54
CA ALA A 123 -0.70 -2.27 2.44
C ALA A 123 0.03 -2.95 3.62
N VAL A 124 -0.51 -2.84 4.84
CA VAL A 124 0.15 -3.33 6.06
C VAL A 124 -0.29 -4.73 6.48
N GLN A 125 -1.34 -5.29 5.88
CA GLN A 125 -1.88 -6.59 6.28
C GLN A 125 -0.83 -7.69 6.06
N ASN A 126 -0.44 -8.36 7.15
CA ASN A 126 0.57 -9.42 7.14
C ASN A 126 1.89 -8.98 6.47
N ASN A 127 2.22 -7.69 6.55
CA ASN A 127 3.36 -7.08 5.85
C ASN A 127 4.20 -6.23 6.80
N GLN A 128 5.11 -6.87 7.54
CA GLN A 128 5.92 -6.21 8.56
C GLN A 128 6.70 -4.98 8.05
N PRO A 129 7.36 -4.99 6.88
CA PRO A 129 8.01 -3.78 6.34
C PRO A 129 7.06 -2.59 6.18
N SER A 130 5.82 -2.82 5.73
CA SER A 130 4.81 -1.76 5.63
C SER A 130 4.24 -1.37 6.99
N GLN A 131 4.08 -2.30 7.94
CA GLN A 131 3.70 -1.99 9.33
C GLN A 131 4.75 -1.08 10.00
N GLU A 132 6.05 -1.43 9.86
CA GLU A 132 7.18 -0.61 10.32
C GLU A 132 7.14 0.77 9.71
N ARG A 133 6.89 0.87 8.39
CA ARG A 133 6.83 2.16 7.73
C ARG A 133 5.63 3.00 8.18
N LEU A 134 4.44 2.41 8.28
CA LEU A 134 3.24 3.08 8.79
C LEU A 134 3.48 3.64 10.20
N LEU A 135 4.09 2.85 11.07
CA LEU A 135 4.43 3.27 12.43
C LEU A 135 5.42 4.44 12.41
N ALA A 136 6.49 4.34 11.62
CA ALA A 136 7.53 5.37 11.53
C ALA A 136 7.01 6.73 11.02
N VAL A 137 5.97 6.74 10.18
CA VAL A 137 5.33 7.97 9.69
C VAL A 137 4.15 8.43 10.56
N GLY A 138 3.91 7.78 11.71
CA GLY A 138 2.88 8.20 12.66
C GLY A 138 1.45 7.89 12.21
N GLY A 139 1.23 6.79 11.48
CA GLY A 139 -0.09 6.45 10.95
C GLY A 139 -1.09 5.86 11.95
N ILE A 140 -0.66 5.41 13.14
CA ILE A 140 -1.56 4.81 14.15
C ILE A 140 -2.53 5.85 14.77
N PRO A 141 -2.07 7.02 15.28
CA PRO A 141 -2.96 8.02 15.87
C PRO A 141 -4.09 8.55 14.95
N PRO A 142 -3.88 8.88 13.66
CA PRO A 142 -4.96 9.33 12.79
C PRO A 142 -5.99 8.23 12.51
N LEU A 143 -5.55 6.97 12.35
CA LEU A 143 -6.46 5.83 12.21
C LEU A 143 -7.32 5.64 13.48
N LEU A 144 -6.73 5.72 14.67
CA LEU A 144 -7.48 5.63 15.92
C LEU A 144 -8.47 6.80 16.06
N THR A 145 -8.03 8.02 15.73
CA THR A 145 -8.91 9.19 15.75
C THR A 145 -10.12 8.97 14.87
N LEU A 146 -9.92 8.47 13.65
CA LEU A 146 -11.00 8.16 12.73
C LEU A 146 -11.92 7.04 13.25
N ALA A 147 -11.36 6.00 13.87
CA ALA A 147 -12.11 4.86 14.42
C ALA A 147 -13.07 5.23 15.55
N ILE A 148 -12.83 6.33 16.27
CA ILE A 148 -13.60 6.74 17.46
C ILE A 148 -14.27 8.11 17.32
N LYS A 149 -14.10 8.80 16.19
CA LYS A 149 -14.62 10.16 15.98
C LYS A 149 -16.14 10.16 16.06
N ASP A 150 -16.69 11.01 16.94
CA ASP A 150 -18.14 11.20 17.06
C ASP A 150 -18.72 11.77 15.76
N GLY A 151 -19.87 11.23 15.33
CA GLY A 151 -20.53 11.63 14.09
C GLY A 151 -19.87 11.12 12.80
N GLU A 152 -18.77 10.36 12.89
CA GLU A 152 -18.14 9.73 11.72
C GLU A 152 -18.97 8.53 11.20
N LYS A 153 -18.96 8.34 9.88
CA LYS A 153 -19.73 7.27 9.23
C LYS A 153 -19.23 5.90 9.65
N GLU A 154 -20.17 4.99 9.92
CA GLU A 154 -19.86 3.61 10.30
C GLU A 154 -18.88 2.92 9.31
N ALA A 155 -19.10 3.10 8.00
CA ALA A 155 -18.25 2.50 6.97
C ALA A 155 -16.78 2.97 7.07
N VAL A 156 -16.56 4.26 7.35
CA VAL A 156 -15.24 4.85 7.57
C VAL A 156 -14.59 4.25 8.82
N ARG A 157 -15.32 4.23 9.94
CA ARG A 157 -14.83 3.69 11.22
C ARG A 157 -14.46 2.21 11.10
N ARG A 158 -15.24 1.41 10.39
CA ARG A 158 -14.94 -0.01 10.13
C ARG A 158 -13.64 -0.18 9.35
N LYS A 159 -13.37 0.65 8.33
CA LYS A 159 -12.11 0.59 7.57
C LYS A 159 -10.92 1.09 8.39
N ALA A 160 -11.11 2.08 9.27
CA ALA A 160 -10.07 2.51 10.21
C ALA A 160 -9.70 1.39 11.21
N ILE A 161 -10.69 0.69 11.79
CA ILE A 161 -10.45 -0.46 12.68
C ILE A 161 -9.80 -1.62 11.91
N TYR A 162 -10.21 -1.88 10.68
CA TYR A 162 -9.54 -2.84 9.80
C TYR A 162 -8.05 -2.51 9.64
N ALA A 163 -7.72 -1.25 9.33
CA ALA A 163 -6.33 -0.80 9.18
C ALA A 163 -5.53 -0.94 10.49
N LEU A 164 -6.12 -0.56 11.63
CA LEU A 164 -5.50 -0.76 12.94
C LEU A 164 -5.24 -2.23 13.23
N SER A 165 -6.22 -3.11 13.00
CA SER A 165 -6.07 -4.56 13.15
C SER A 165 -4.92 -5.09 12.29
N SER A 166 -4.88 -4.72 11.00
CA SER A 166 -3.80 -5.10 10.08
C SER A 166 -2.44 -4.57 10.56
N ALA A 167 -2.38 -3.36 11.12
CA ALA A 167 -1.15 -2.72 11.53
C ALA A 167 -0.52 -3.34 12.80
N VAL A 168 -1.34 -3.87 13.72
CA VAL A 168 -0.87 -4.34 15.03
C VAL A 168 -0.74 -5.85 15.16
N ARG A 169 -1.43 -6.65 14.35
CA ARG A 169 -1.34 -8.11 14.42
C ARG A 169 0.09 -8.58 14.13
N ASN A 170 0.62 -9.41 15.03
CA ASN A 170 1.99 -9.92 15.00
C ASN A 170 3.06 -8.81 14.95
N TYR A 171 2.72 -7.58 15.37
CA TYR A 171 3.64 -6.45 15.35
C TYR A 171 3.52 -5.60 16.63
N GLN A 172 4.25 -6.03 17.66
CA GLN A 172 4.23 -5.44 18.99
C GLN A 172 4.52 -3.92 19.04
N PRO A 173 5.45 -3.35 18.23
CA PRO A 173 5.71 -1.92 18.27
C PRO A 173 4.47 -1.07 17.93
N ALA A 174 3.68 -1.46 16.94
CA ALA A 174 2.44 -0.74 16.62
C ALA A 174 1.35 -0.99 17.67
N MET A 175 1.28 -2.21 18.24
CA MET A 175 0.34 -2.50 19.34
C MET A 175 0.62 -1.61 20.55
N ASN A 176 1.90 -1.42 20.93
CA ASN A 176 2.26 -0.55 22.04
C ASN A 176 1.79 0.89 21.80
N VAL A 177 2.01 1.44 20.60
CA VAL A 177 1.54 2.79 20.26
C VAL A 177 0.01 2.85 20.29
N LEU A 178 -0.68 1.83 19.77
CA LEU A 178 -2.15 1.80 19.83
C LEU A 178 -2.65 1.77 21.28
N THR A 179 -2.08 0.93 22.17
CA THR A 179 -2.51 0.87 23.57
C THR A 179 -2.22 2.15 24.33
N ASP A 180 -1.07 2.80 24.07
CA ASP A 180 -0.73 4.09 24.68
C ASP A 180 -1.73 5.18 24.24
N GLU A 181 -2.12 5.20 22.97
CA GLU A 181 -3.13 6.12 22.46
C GLU A 181 -4.54 5.83 23.00
N LEU A 182 -4.91 4.56 23.18
CA LEU A 182 -6.17 4.17 23.82
C LEU A 182 -6.22 4.59 25.29
N GLU A 183 -5.10 4.49 26.01
CA GLU A 183 -4.97 4.92 27.41
C GLU A 183 -5.11 6.43 27.55
N LYS A 184 -4.43 7.21 26.69
CA LYS A 184 -4.58 8.68 26.64
C LYS A 184 -6.02 9.13 26.43
N LYS A 185 -6.82 8.33 25.72
CA LYS A 185 -8.22 8.60 25.42
C LYS A 185 -9.19 8.00 26.44
N GLY A 186 -8.68 7.35 27.49
CA GLY A 186 -9.49 6.73 28.55
C GLY A 186 -10.35 5.56 28.08
N ILE A 187 -9.96 4.89 26.98
CA ILE A 187 -10.73 3.79 26.38
C ILE A 187 -10.32 2.45 27.00
N ARG A 188 -9.02 2.20 27.06
CA ARG A 188 -8.42 0.95 27.56
C ARG A 188 -7.11 1.29 28.26
N SER A 189 -6.72 0.49 29.24
CA SER A 189 -5.39 0.56 29.84
C SER A 189 -4.72 -0.82 29.81
N GLY A 190 -3.40 -0.84 29.93
CA GLY A 190 -2.62 -2.07 29.98
C GLY A 190 -2.04 -2.49 28.63
N LYS A 191 -0.98 -3.30 28.72
CA LYS A 191 -0.27 -3.82 27.56
C LYS A 191 -1.03 -4.98 26.94
N VAL A 192 -0.92 -5.10 25.62
CA VAL A 192 -1.52 -6.16 24.82
C VAL A 192 -0.42 -6.87 24.07
N ASP A 193 -0.38 -8.19 24.16
CA ASP A 193 0.51 -9.04 23.36
C ASP A 193 -0.05 -9.14 21.93
N ALA A 194 0.71 -8.64 20.96
CA ALA A 194 0.35 -8.60 19.55
C ALA A 194 0.38 -9.97 18.85
N GLU A 195 1.02 -10.97 19.44
CA GLU A 195 1.06 -12.36 18.92
C GLU A 195 -0.13 -13.18 19.44
N ASN A 196 -0.78 -12.74 20.53
CA ASN A 196 -2.00 -13.35 21.03
C ASN A 196 -3.23 -12.76 20.31
N MET A 197 -3.76 -13.51 19.34
CA MET A 197 -4.88 -13.04 18.52
C MET A 197 -6.16 -12.78 19.32
N ASP A 198 -6.42 -13.51 20.40
CA ASP A 198 -7.59 -13.28 21.26
C ASP A 198 -7.48 -11.90 21.93
N ASN A 199 -6.30 -11.55 22.44
CA ASN A 199 -6.05 -10.24 23.04
C ASN A 199 -6.18 -9.11 22.01
N VAL A 200 -5.69 -9.31 20.78
CA VAL A 200 -5.85 -8.33 19.70
C VAL A 200 -7.34 -8.17 19.36
N ASP A 201 -8.08 -9.28 19.28
CA ASP A 201 -9.51 -9.26 18.96
C ASP A 201 -10.35 -8.54 20.02
N GLU A 202 -10.01 -8.68 21.31
CA GLU A 202 -10.63 -7.89 22.38
C GLU A 202 -10.52 -6.38 22.11
N VAL A 203 -9.32 -5.88 21.80
CA VAL A 203 -9.09 -4.47 21.49
C VAL A 203 -9.93 -4.03 20.28
N MET A 204 -9.94 -4.83 19.22
CA MET A 204 -10.70 -4.51 18.02
C MET A 204 -12.21 -4.53 18.26
N ASN A 205 -12.70 -5.43 19.11
CA ASN A 205 -14.11 -5.54 19.45
C ASN A 205 -14.59 -4.39 20.35
N GLU A 206 -13.76 -3.89 21.26
CA GLU A 206 -14.04 -2.65 22.00
C GLU A 206 -14.20 -1.44 21.08
N LEU A 207 -13.31 -1.30 20.09
CA LEU A 207 -13.43 -0.25 19.07
C LEU A 207 -14.69 -0.41 18.22
N LYS A 208 -15.04 -1.64 17.81
CA LYS A 208 -16.26 -1.91 17.05
C LYS A 208 -17.52 -1.62 17.87
N ALA A 209 -17.53 -1.93 19.17
CA ALA A 209 -18.67 -1.64 20.04
C ALA A 209 -18.98 -0.14 20.09
N LYS A 210 -17.94 0.71 20.02
CA LYS A 210 -18.10 2.17 19.94
C LYS A 210 -18.73 2.66 18.64
N ILE A 211 -18.81 1.85 17.58
CA ILE A 211 -19.54 2.20 16.36
C ILE A 211 -21.04 2.21 16.63
N THR A 212 -21.54 1.21 17.34
CA THR A 212 -22.98 1.04 17.60
C THR A 212 -23.52 2.00 18.66
N THR A 213 -22.65 2.58 19.48
CA THR A 213 -23.04 3.48 20.57
C THR A 213 -22.94 4.98 20.24
N ALA A 214 -22.46 5.34 19.05
CA ALA A 214 -22.30 6.72 18.60
C ALA A 214 -23.39 7.10 17.59
#